data_AF-A0A085NK43-F1
#
_entry.id   AF-A0A085NK43-F1
#
_cell.length_a   1.000
_cell.length_b   1.000
_cell.length_c   1.000
_cell.angle_alpha   90.00
_cell.angle_beta   90.00
_cell.angle_gamma   90.00
#
_symmetry.space_group_name_H-M   'P 1'
#
loop_
_entity.id
_entity.type
_entity.pdbx_description
1 polymer ?
#
loop_
_entity_poly.entity_id
_entity_poly.type
_entity_poly.pdbx_seq_one_letter_code
_entity_poly.pdbx_strand_id
1 'polypeptide(L)'
;MRFPNVHLVELVMRIFSHVSSRRCFIEMTKRDVSVQVDSFYENLSLEDLRRCCFLEDKTVQSAISRTIVHRTEMASYDLAFLSGIFDGVPLSMLKSHVMMIFAAISSQARRGLKLVRENATLPAPISVRNSMSVDTLIMVQEVMTILKNAQLCLHRIKKVSEFADELDVDLLYIEFEQAVWLSQAENAPAGH
;
A
#
# COMPACT_ATOMS: atom_id res chain seq x y z
N MET A 1 39.70 11.93 -23.88
CA MET A 1 39.26 11.44 -22.55
C MET A 1 37.95 10.69 -22.72
N ARG A 2 37.77 9.64 -21.92
CA ARG A 2 36.83 8.52 -22.12
C ARG A 2 35.35 8.92 -22.08
N PHE A 3 34.58 8.33 -22.98
CA PHE A 3 33.12 8.16 -22.89
C PHE A 3 32.75 7.22 -21.73
N PRO A 4 31.62 7.48 -21.05
CA PRO A 4 30.72 6.38 -20.73
C PRO A 4 29.25 6.82 -20.79
N ASN A 5 28.52 6.48 -21.85
CA ASN A 5 27.05 6.48 -21.81
C ASN A 5 26.38 5.57 -22.82
N VAL A 6 27.14 4.81 -23.61
CA VAL A 6 26.59 3.95 -24.66
C VAL A 6 25.92 2.69 -24.05
N HIS A 7 26.42 2.18 -22.93
CA HIS A 7 25.83 1.00 -22.28
C HIS A 7 24.52 1.27 -21.54
N LEU A 8 24.29 2.48 -21.02
CA LEU A 8 23.02 2.81 -20.35
C LEU A 8 21.90 2.99 -21.38
N VAL A 9 22.23 3.62 -22.52
CA VAL A 9 21.29 3.77 -23.64
C VAL A 9 21.01 2.42 -24.31
N GLU A 10 22.01 1.55 -24.47
CA GLU A 10 21.77 0.17 -24.95
C GLU A 10 20.93 -0.67 -23.99
N LEU A 11 21.10 -0.51 -22.67
CA LEU A 11 20.31 -1.23 -21.67
C LEU A 11 18.84 -0.76 -21.68
N VAL A 12 18.61 0.55 -21.73
CA VAL A 12 17.27 1.14 -21.85
C VAL A 12 16.64 0.72 -23.18
N MET A 13 17.38 0.77 -24.28
CA MET A 13 16.89 0.33 -25.59
C MET A 13 16.64 -1.18 -25.68
N ARG A 14 17.37 -2.03 -24.93
CA ARG A 14 17.10 -3.47 -24.84
C ARG A 14 15.83 -3.79 -24.03
N ILE A 15 15.55 -3.02 -22.98
CA ILE A 15 14.27 -3.11 -22.24
C ILE A 15 13.11 -2.71 -23.17
N PHE A 16 13.29 -1.69 -24.02
CA PHE A 16 12.29 -1.30 -25.01
C PHE A 16 12.24 -2.21 -26.25
N SER A 17 13.32 -2.90 -26.64
CA SER A 17 13.32 -3.79 -27.81
C SER A 17 12.63 -5.13 -27.53
N HIS A 18 12.50 -5.54 -26.26
CA HIS A 18 11.61 -6.64 -25.89
C HIS A 18 10.11 -6.27 -25.98
N VAL A 19 9.78 -5.00 -26.24
CA VAL A 19 8.44 -4.51 -26.63
C VAL A 19 8.24 -4.66 -28.15
N SER A 20 8.85 -5.67 -28.78
CA SER A 20 8.60 -6.06 -30.17
C SER A 20 7.34 -6.91 -30.30
N SER A 21 6.22 -6.44 -29.76
CA SER A 21 4.89 -6.96 -30.10
C SER A 21 3.89 -5.85 -30.45
N ARG A 22 4.40 -4.69 -30.88
CA ARG A 22 3.58 -3.53 -31.31
C ARG A 22 2.71 -3.78 -32.55
N ARG A 23 2.83 -4.93 -33.23
CA ARG A 23 1.91 -5.33 -34.30
C ARG A 23 0.77 -6.26 -33.84
N CYS A 24 0.85 -6.86 -32.65
CA CYS A 24 -0.25 -7.64 -32.09
C CYS A 24 -1.29 -6.73 -31.38
N PHE A 25 -0.88 -5.53 -30.98
CA PHE A 25 -1.71 -4.57 -30.23
C PHE A 25 -2.81 -3.87 -31.03
N ILE A 26 -2.78 -3.88 -32.36
CA ILE A 26 -3.74 -3.12 -33.18
C ILE A 26 -4.94 -3.97 -33.61
N GLU A 27 -4.90 -5.30 -33.45
CA GLU A 27 -5.98 -6.21 -33.90
C GLU A 27 -6.85 -6.80 -32.78
N MET A 28 -6.49 -6.63 -31.51
CA MET A 28 -7.32 -7.04 -30.36
C MET A 28 -8.32 -5.95 -29.92
N THR A 29 -8.67 -5.04 -30.82
CA THR A 29 -9.80 -4.14 -30.64
C THR A 29 -11.10 -4.93 -30.58
N LYS A 30 -11.77 -4.85 -29.43
CA LYS A 30 -13.19 -5.19 -29.15
C LYS A 30 -13.48 -6.58 -28.59
N ARG A 31 -12.97 -6.91 -27.39
CA ARG A 31 -13.78 -7.39 -26.23
C ARG A 31 -12.99 -7.94 -25.02
N ASP A 32 -11.67 -8.15 -25.11
CA ASP A 32 -10.91 -8.83 -24.03
C ASP A 32 -9.87 -7.97 -23.27
N VAL A 33 -9.81 -6.66 -23.52
CA VAL A 33 -8.76 -5.79 -22.96
C VAL A 33 -8.95 -5.49 -21.47
N SER A 34 -10.17 -5.57 -20.93
CA SER A 34 -10.40 -5.28 -19.50
C SER A 34 -9.80 -6.34 -18.58
N VAL A 35 -9.75 -7.62 -19.00
CA VAL A 35 -9.31 -8.74 -18.14
C VAL A 35 -7.79 -8.83 -18.06
N GLN A 36 -7.06 -8.49 -19.14
CA GLN A 36 -5.60 -8.58 -19.14
C GLN A 36 -4.93 -7.48 -18.30
N VAL A 37 -5.49 -6.27 -18.28
CA VAL A 37 -4.97 -5.15 -17.49
C VAL A 37 -5.07 -5.47 -15.99
N ASP A 38 -6.11 -6.17 -15.56
CA ASP A 38 -6.36 -6.50 -14.16
C ASP A 38 -5.33 -7.46 -13.57
N SER A 39 -5.07 -8.55 -14.29
CA SER A 39 -4.09 -9.56 -13.86
C SER A 39 -2.66 -9.01 -13.75
N PHE A 40 -2.33 -7.94 -14.49
CA PHE A 40 -1.00 -7.33 -14.42
C PHE A 40 -0.77 -6.63 -13.08
N TYR A 41 -1.69 -5.74 -12.67
CA TYR A 41 -1.55 -4.96 -11.44
C TYR A 41 -1.71 -5.83 -10.18
N GLU A 42 -2.51 -6.90 -10.25
CA GLU A 42 -2.66 -7.87 -9.16
C GLU A 42 -1.34 -8.55 -8.79
N ASN A 43 -0.43 -8.74 -9.74
CA ASN A 43 0.84 -9.44 -9.55
C ASN A 43 2.02 -8.51 -9.17
N LEU A 44 1.83 -7.18 -9.17
CA LEU A 44 2.90 -6.24 -8.85
C LEU A 44 3.27 -6.26 -7.35
N SER A 45 4.52 -5.99 -7.01
CA SER A 45 4.87 -5.64 -5.63
C SER A 45 4.10 -4.37 -5.20
N LEU A 46 3.93 -4.13 -3.90
CA LEU A 46 3.29 -2.87 -3.47
C LEU A 46 4.15 -1.66 -3.85
N GLU A 47 5.47 -1.82 -3.90
CA GLU A 47 6.43 -0.81 -4.33
C GLU A 47 6.29 -0.48 -5.82
N ASP A 48 6.07 -1.48 -6.67
CA ASP A 48 5.80 -1.27 -8.09
C ASP A 48 4.41 -0.67 -8.30
N LEU A 49 3.42 -1.12 -7.53
CA LEU A 49 2.07 -0.55 -7.55
C LEU A 49 2.09 0.94 -7.16
N ARG A 50 2.90 1.32 -6.16
CA ARG A 50 3.12 2.71 -5.73
C ARG A 50 3.60 3.59 -6.87
N ARG A 51 4.55 3.09 -7.67
CA ARG A 51 5.05 3.82 -8.86
C ARG A 51 3.96 4.01 -9.91
N CYS A 52 3.06 3.05 -10.05
CA CYS A 52 1.94 3.14 -10.98
C CYS A 52 0.85 4.13 -10.54
N CYS A 53 0.77 4.48 -9.24
CA CYS A 53 -0.20 5.46 -8.74
C CYS A 53 -0.02 6.87 -9.36
N PHE A 54 1.18 7.19 -9.88
CA PHE A 54 1.46 8.48 -10.55
C PHE A 54 0.98 8.54 -12.00
N LEU A 55 0.46 7.45 -12.57
CA LEU A 55 -0.07 7.43 -13.94
C LEU A 55 -1.50 7.98 -13.95
N GLU A 56 -1.77 9.04 -14.70
CA GLU A 56 -3.11 9.69 -14.74
C GLU A 56 -4.17 8.92 -15.56
N ASP A 57 -3.83 7.75 -16.08
CA ASP A 57 -4.76 6.93 -16.86
C ASP A 57 -5.89 6.35 -15.98
N LYS A 58 -7.14 6.63 -16.36
CA LYS A 58 -8.33 6.20 -15.60
C LYS A 58 -8.48 4.68 -15.50
N THR A 59 -8.09 3.94 -16.54
CA THR A 59 -8.18 2.48 -16.55
C THR A 59 -7.13 1.87 -15.62
N VAL A 60 -5.93 2.45 -15.61
CA VAL A 60 -4.85 2.09 -14.66
C VAL A 60 -5.28 2.37 -13.23
N GLN A 61 -5.79 3.57 -12.96
CA GLN A 61 -6.24 3.96 -11.61
C GLN A 61 -7.39 3.08 -11.12
N SER A 62 -8.31 2.66 -12.01
CA SER A 62 -9.39 1.73 -11.68
C SER A 62 -8.88 0.31 -11.35
N ALA A 63 -7.90 -0.19 -12.11
CA ALA A 63 -7.26 -1.47 -11.82
C ALA A 63 -6.53 -1.43 -10.47
N ILE A 64 -5.75 -0.37 -10.22
CA ILE A 64 -5.06 -0.16 -8.94
C ILE A 64 -6.05 -0.13 -7.77
N SER A 65 -7.16 0.62 -7.88
CA SER A 65 -8.18 0.68 -6.81
C SER A 65 -8.76 -0.71 -6.49
N ARG A 66 -9.02 -1.54 -7.51
CA ARG A 66 -9.48 -2.91 -7.29
C ARG A 66 -8.42 -3.79 -6.64
N THR A 67 -7.16 -3.68 -7.07
CA THR A 67 -6.05 -4.38 -6.43
C THR A 67 -5.88 -3.98 -4.96
N ILE A 68 -6.02 -2.69 -4.63
CA ILE A 68 -5.98 -2.19 -3.25
C ILE A 68 -7.09 -2.82 -2.40
N VAL A 69 -8.34 -2.82 -2.90
CA VAL A 69 -9.47 -3.43 -2.18
C VAL A 69 -9.20 -4.90 -1.89
N HIS A 70 -8.81 -5.67 -2.92
CA HIS A 70 -8.51 -7.09 -2.78
C HIS A 70 -7.37 -7.34 -1.76
N ARG A 71 -6.27 -6.59 -1.84
CA ARG A 71 -5.15 -6.74 -0.89
C ARG A 71 -5.52 -6.33 0.53
N THR A 72 -6.38 -5.34 0.69
CA THR A 72 -6.89 -4.91 2.00
C THR A 72 -7.73 -6.01 2.65
N GLU A 73 -8.58 -6.68 1.87
CA GLU A 73 -9.36 -7.84 2.34
C GLU A 73 -8.44 -8.97 2.78
N MET A 74 -7.50 -9.38 1.92
CA MET A 74 -6.53 -10.43 2.24
C MET A 74 -5.70 -10.11 3.49
N ALA A 75 -5.18 -8.88 3.59
CA ALA A 75 -4.43 -8.43 4.76
C ALA A 75 -5.29 -8.41 6.03
N SER A 76 -6.59 -8.08 5.91
CA SER A 76 -7.51 -8.11 7.05
C SER A 76 -7.75 -9.53 7.57
N TYR A 77 -7.92 -10.50 6.67
CA TYR A 77 -8.05 -11.91 7.05
C TYR A 77 -6.78 -12.44 7.72
N ASP A 78 -5.63 -12.19 7.10
CA ASP A 78 -4.34 -12.58 7.67
C ASP A 78 -4.13 -11.94 9.05
N LEU A 79 -4.44 -10.64 9.20
CA LEU A 79 -4.24 -9.94 10.46
C LEU A 79 -5.17 -10.48 11.54
N ALA A 80 -6.44 -10.74 11.24
CA ALA A 80 -7.37 -11.36 12.19
C ALA A 80 -6.85 -12.71 12.69
N PHE A 81 -6.27 -13.52 11.80
CA PHE A 81 -5.66 -14.80 12.17
C PHE A 81 -4.43 -14.62 13.10
N LEU A 82 -3.54 -13.66 12.79
CA LEU A 82 -2.33 -13.42 13.59
C LEU A 82 -2.60 -12.73 14.92
N SER A 83 -3.64 -11.88 14.98
CA SER A 83 -3.93 -11.01 16.11
C SER A 83 -4.97 -11.57 17.09
N GLY A 84 -5.61 -12.70 16.78
CA GLY A 84 -6.65 -13.31 17.61
C GLY A 84 -6.25 -13.63 19.06
N ILE A 85 -4.96 -13.57 19.41
CA ILE A 85 -4.46 -13.71 20.79
C ILE A 85 -4.58 -12.39 21.59
N PHE A 86 -4.53 -11.25 20.92
CA PHE A 86 -4.53 -9.91 21.52
C PHE A 86 -5.85 -9.15 21.32
N ASP A 87 -6.75 -9.68 20.49
CA ASP A 87 -8.02 -9.03 20.17
C ASP A 87 -8.93 -8.91 21.41
N GLY A 88 -9.34 -7.67 21.69
CA GLY A 88 -10.26 -7.35 22.78
C GLY A 88 -9.61 -7.21 24.17
N VAL A 89 -8.29 -7.41 24.29
CA VAL A 89 -7.58 -7.20 25.56
C VAL A 89 -7.00 -5.79 25.58
N PRO A 90 -7.45 -4.89 26.48
CA PRO A 90 -6.83 -3.59 26.65
C PRO A 90 -5.32 -3.73 26.91
N LEU A 91 -4.49 -2.86 26.32
CA LEU A 91 -3.04 -2.88 26.54
C LEU A 91 -2.68 -2.85 28.04
N SER A 92 -3.47 -2.13 28.85
CA SER A 92 -3.34 -2.06 30.31
C SER A 92 -3.56 -3.39 31.04
N MET A 93 -4.18 -4.37 30.39
CA MET A 93 -4.41 -5.72 30.94
C MET A 93 -3.32 -6.72 30.53
N LEU A 94 -2.39 -6.34 29.64
CA LEU A 94 -1.26 -7.17 29.22
C LEU A 94 -0.13 -7.09 30.26
N LYS A 95 0.32 -8.25 30.75
CA LYS A 95 1.27 -8.33 31.88
C LYS A 95 2.75 -8.29 31.46
N SER A 96 3.05 -8.47 30.17
CA SER A 96 4.42 -8.53 29.66
C SER A 96 4.68 -7.41 28.67
N HIS A 97 5.82 -6.72 28.81
CA HIS A 97 6.30 -5.70 27.88
C HIS A 97 6.34 -6.20 26.43
N VAL A 98 6.73 -7.45 26.23
CA VAL A 98 6.73 -8.10 24.91
C VAL A 98 5.32 -8.18 24.34
N MET A 99 4.33 -8.59 25.14
CA MET A 99 2.95 -8.69 24.70
C MET A 99 2.37 -7.32 24.35
N MET A 100 2.72 -6.28 25.11
CA MET A 100 2.28 -4.90 24.82
C MET A 100 2.79 -4.42 23.47
N ILE A 101 4.05 -4.67 23.13
CA ILE A 101 4.62 -4.27 21.84
C ILE A 101 3.91 -4.95 20.67
N PHE A 102 3.73 -6.28 20.72
CA PHE A 102 3.04 -6.98 19.64
C PHE A 102 1.56 -6.60 19.53
N ALA A 103 0.89 -6.33 20.65
CA ALA A 103 -0.48 -5.82 20.64
C ALA A 103 -0.57 -4.40 20.05
N ALA A 104 0.40 -3.52 20.34
CA ALA A 104 0.49 -2.19 19.75
C ALA A 104 0.68 -2.26 18.23
N ILE A 105 1.65 -3.05 17.76
CA ILE A 105 1.91 -3.29 16.34
C ILE A 105 0.66 -3.85 15.64
N SER A 106 -0.01 -4.83 16.25
CA SER A 106 -1.26 -5.38 15.72
C SER A 106 -2.38 -4.32 15.65
N SER A 107 -2.47 -3.45 16.64
CA SER A 107 -3.44 -2.36 16.67
C SER A 107 -3.14 -1.32 15.58
N GLN A 108 -1.87 -1.01 15.35
CA GLN A 108 -1.43 -0.10 14.30
C GLN A 108 -1.71 -0.67 12.90
N ALA A 109 -1.50 -1.97 12.66
CA ALA A 109 -1.92 -2.58 11.39
C ALA A 109 -3.43 -2.51 11.17
N ARG A 110 -4.24 -2.71 12.22
CA ARG A 110 -5.70 -2.51 12.13
C ARG A 110 -6.06 -1.07 11.79
N ARG A 111 -5.38 -0.09 12.40
CA ARG A 111 -5.52 1.32 12.09
C ARG A 111 -5.15 1.60 10.63
N GLY A 112 -4.03 1.10 10.14
CA GLY A 112 -3.64 1.21 8.73
C GLY A 112 -4.70 0.65 7.78
N LEU A 113 -5.22 -0.55 8.04
CA LEU A 113 -6.30 -1.14 7.22
C LEU A 113 -7.60 -0.31 7.26
N LYS A 114 -7.90 0.36 8.39
CA LYS A 114 -9.01 1.30 8.49
C LYS A 114 -8.77 2.53 7.61
N LEU A 115 -7.57 3.12 7.64
CA LEU A 115 -7.20 4.27 6.81
C LEU A 115 -7.30 3.94 5.31
N VAL A 116 -6.88 2.75 4.89
CA VAL A 116 -7.03 2.32 3.49
C VAL A 116 -8.50 2.30 3.06
N ARG A 117 -9.40 1.82 3.92
CA ARG A 117 -10.85 1.83 3.64
C ARG A 117 -11.39 3.25 3.56
N GLU A 118 -10.96 4.13 4.46
CA GLU A 118 -11.37 5.55 4.50
C GLU A 118 -10.88 6.32 3.27
N ASN A 119 -9.68 6.00 2.77
CA ASN A 119 -9.13 6.57 1.55
C ASN A 119 -10.01 6.33 0.32
N ALA A 120 -10.77 5.23 0.27
CA ALA A 120 -11.64 4.93 -0.86
C ALA A 120 -12.77 5.99 -1.03
N THR A 121 -13.21 6.59 0.08
CA THR A 121 -14.28 7.60 0.11
C THR A 121 -13.77 9.01 0.35
N LEU A 122 -12.46 9.20 0.53
CA LEU A 122 -11.86 10.51 0.72
C LEU A 122 -12.15 11.42 -0.50
N PRO A 123 -12.48 12.71 -0.30
CA PRO A 123 -12.72 13.66 -1.38
C PRO A 123 -11.39 14.19 -1.98
N ALA A 124 -10.56 13.26 -2.48
CA ALA A 124 -9.27 13.56 -3.11
C ALA A 124 -9.20 12.92 -4.52
N PRO A 125 -8.28 13.36 -5.40
CA PRO A 125 -8.06 12.70 -6.69
C PRO A 125 -7.75 11.21 -6.53
N ILE A 126 -8.21 10.37 -7.47
CA ILE A 126 -8.07 8.91 -7.39
C ILE A 126 -6.60 8.49 -7.22
N SER A 127 -5.68 9.13 -7.94
CA SER A 127 -4.23 8.87 -7.85
C SER A 127 -3.69 9.10 -6.43
N VAL A 128 -4.14 10.18 -5.78
CA VAL A 128 -3.77 10.51 -4.40
C VAL A 128 -4.32 9.48 -3.42
N ARG A 129 -5.62 9.14 -3.54
CA ARG A 129 -6.27 8.10 -2.70
C ARG A 129 -5.59 6.75 -2.83
N ASN A 130 -5.27 6.36 -4.07
CA ASN A 130 -4.58 5.12 -4.36
C ASN A 130 -3.14 5.14 -3.80
N SER A 131 -2.40 6.24 -3.96
CA SER A 131 -1.04 6.38 -3.43
C SER A 131 -1.02 6.26 -1.90
N MET A 132 -1.86 7.01 -1.18
CA MET A 132 -1.95 6.93 0.29
C MET A 132 -2.34 5.51 0.75
N SER A 133 -3.25 4.86 0.02
CA SER A 133 -3.66 3.49 0.32
C SER A 133 -2.54 2.48 0.10
N VAL A 134 -1.75 2.60 -0.97
CA VAL A 134 -0.61 1.72 -1.23
C VAL A 134 0.48 1.94 -0.19
N ASP A 135 0.79 3.18 0.16
CA ASP A 135 1.77 3.51 1.21
C ASP A 135 1.37 2.90 2.54
N THR A 136 0.08 3.00 2.89
CA THR A 136 -0.46 2.36 4.09
C THR A 136 -0.41 0.84 4.03
N LEU A 137 -0.67 0.22 2.87
CA LEU A 137 -0.57 -1.23 2.71
C LEU A 137 0.87 -1.74 2.83
N ILE A 138 1.87 -0.96 2.41
CA ILE A 138 3.29 -1.30 2.60
C ILE A 138 3.60 -1.40 4.09
N MET A 139 3.23 -0.39 4.86
CA MET A 139 3.38 -0.40 6.33
C MET A 139 2.70 -1.60 6.97
N VAL A 140 1.46 -1.90 6.55
CA VAL A 140 0.74 -3.09 7.04
C VAL A 140 1.49 -4.37 6.66
N GLN A 141 2.05 -4.49 5.46
CA GLN A 141 2.81 -5.68 5.06
C GLN A 141 4.07 -5.89 5.91
N GLU A 142 4.76 -4.82 6.30
CA GLU A 142 5.90 -4.88 7.21
C GLU A 142 5.49 -5.38 8.60
N VAL A 143 4.39 -4.85 9.15
CA VAL A 143 3.80 -5.33 10.40
C VAL A 143 3.47 -6.82 10.31
N MET A 144 2.80 -7.22 9.24
CA MET A 144 2.40 -8.61 9.04
C MET A 144 3.60 -9.54 8.99
N THR A 145 4.72 -9.08 8.44
CA THR A 145 5.99 -9.81 8.43
C THR A 145 6.53 -10.01 9.85
N ILE A 146 6.49 -8.97 10.70
CA ILE A 146 6.91 -9.06 12.11
C ILE A 146 6.00 -10.03 12.89
N LEU A 147 4.68 -9.93 12.72
CA LEU A 147 3.71 -10.79 13.39
C LEU A 147 3.85 -12.26 12.98
N LYS A 148 4.02 -12.54 11.68
CA LYS A 148 4.28 -13.91 11.16
C LYS A 148 5.57 -14.51 11.72
N ASN A 149 6.56 -13.67 12.02
CA ASN A 149 7.87 -14.07 12.52
C ASN A 149 8.09 -13.69 13.99
N ALA A 150 7.02 -13.61 14.80
CA ALA A 150 7.09 -13.08 16.17
C ALA A 150 8.14 -13.79 17.04
N GLN A 151 8.26 -15.12 16.92
CA GLN A 151 9.26 -15.92 17.65
C GLN A 151 10.70 -15.47 17.34
N LEU A 152 11.00 -15.20 16.07
CA LEU A 152 12.29 -14.67 15.64
C LEU A 152 12.46 -13.22 16.10
N CYS A 153 11.40 -12.46 16.31
CA CYS A 153 11.49 -11.07 16.74
C CYS A 153 11.71 -10.90 18.26
N LEU A 154 11.48 -11.94 19.07
CA LEU A 154 11.65 -11.92 20.53
C LEU A 154 13.05 -11.48 20.98
N HIS A 155 14.10 -11.93 20.29
CA HIS A 155 15.49 -11.54 20.62
C HIS A 155 15.86 -10.12 20.19
N ARG A 156 14.97 -9.43 19.45
CA ARG A 156 15.16 -8.07 18.94
C ARG A 156 14.09 -7.12 19.46
N ILE A 157 13.53 -7.38 20.64
CA ILE A 157 12.35 -6.66 21.13
C ILE A 157 12.53 -5.14 21.17
N LYS A 158 13.74 -4.64 21.41
CA LYS A 158 14.03 -3.20 21.34
C LYS A 158 13.78 -2.63 19.93
N LYS A 159 14.26 -3.30 18.89
CA LYS A 159 14.05 -2.89 17.49
C LYS A 159 12.57 -2.97 17.09
N VAL A 160 11.87 -3.97 17.62
CA VAL A 160 10.43 -4.13 17.40
C VAL A 160 9.65 -3.00 18.07
N SER A 161 10.10 -2.54 19.25
CA SER A 161 9.55 -1.35 19.91
C SER A 161 9.81 -0.09 19.12
N GLU A 162 11.06 0.14 18.67
CA GLU A 162 11.43 1.29 17.85
C GLU A 162 10.59 1.32 16.55
N PHE A 163 10.41 0.17 15.90
CA PHE A 163 9.51 0.03 14.75
C PHE A 163 8.05 0.39 15.08
N ALA A 164 7.54 -0.02 16.25
CA ALA A 164 6.18 0.32 16.66
C ALA A 164 5.99 1.84 16.83
N ASP A 165 7.00 2.53 17.37
CA ASP A 165 6.98 3.99 17.52
C ASP A 165 7.04 4.68 16.14
N GLU A 166 7.92 4.23 15.25
CA GLU A 166 8.04 4.74 13.87
C GLU A 166 6.72 4.56 13.09
N LEU A 167 6.12 3.37 13.18
CA LEU A 167 4.84 3.07 12.55
C LEU A 167 3.70 3.97 13.04
N ASP A 168 3.68 4.35 14.33
CA ASP A 168 2.68 5.27 14.84
C ASP A 168 2.77 6.64 14.17
N VAL A 169 4.00 7.14 14.02
CA VAL A 169 4.30 8.43 13.39
C VAL A 169 3.92 8.41 11.92
N ASP A 170 4.26 7.34 11.19
CA ASP A 170 3.93 7.23 9.77
C ASP A 170 2.41 7.15 9.53
N LEU A 171 1.68 6.44 10.39
CA LEU A 171 0.21 6.41 10.32
C LEU A 171 -0.41 7.77 10.67
N LEU A 172 0.15 8.50 11.63
CA LEU A 172 -0.27 9.87 11.94
C LEU A 172 -0.06 10.82 10.77
N TYR A 173 1.02 10.64 10.01
CA TYR A 173 1.28 11.44 8.81
C TYR A 173 0.19 11.22 7.75
N ILE A 174 -0.21 9.97 7.49
CA ILE A 174 -1.32 9.67 6.57
C ILE A 174 -2.64 10.27 7.04
N GLU A 175 -2.96 10.17 8.33
CA GLU A 175 -4.17 10.79 8.90
C GLU A 175 -4.17 12.31 8.75
N PHE A 176 -3.01 12.94 8.91
CA PHE A 176 -2.87 14.36 8.68
C PHE A 176 -3.14 14.72 7.22
N GLU A 177 -2.59 13.96 6.26
CA GLU A 177 -2.89 14.16 4.85
C GLU A 177 -4.39 14.01 4.54
N GLN A 178 -5.05 13.00 5.11
CA GLN A 178 -6.50 12.83 4.98
C GLN A 178 -7.26 14.05 5.53
N ALA A 179 -6.87 14.55 6.70
CA ALA A 179 -7.50 15.71 7.33
C ALA A 179 -7.36 16.98 6.47
N VAL A 180 -6.20 17.16 5.81
CA VAL A 180 -5.99 18.27 4.86
C VAL A 180 -6.98 18.17 3.69
N TRP A 181 -7.15 17.00 3.10
CA TRP A 181 -8.10 16.81 2.00
C TRP A 181 -9.56 17.04 2.42
N LEU A 182 -9.94 16.55 3.60
CA LEU A 182 -11.28 16.79 4.15
C LEU A 182 -11.54 18.29 4.36
N SER A 183 -10.58 19.00 4.95
CA SER A 183 -10.70 20.45 5.17
C SER A 183 -10.81 21.25 3.87
N GLN A 184 -10.10 20.85 2.82
CA GLN A 184 -10.21 21.50 1.50
C GLN A 184 -11.59 21.30 0.87
N ALA A 185 -12.19 20.12 1.06
CA ALA A 185 -13.53 19.84 0.55
C ALA A 185 -14.61 20.65 1.27
N GLU A 186 -14.48 20.87 2.58
CA GLU A 186 -15.40 21.70 3.38
C GLU A 186 -15.31 23.19 3.02
N ASN A 187 -14.11 23.65 2.64
CA ASN A 187 -13.86 25.05 2.28
C ASN A 187 -14.03 25.33 0.77
N ALA A 188 -14.36 24.31 -0.03
CA ALA A 188 -14.68 24.52 -1.43
C ALA A 188 -15.96 25.39 -1.52
N PRO A 189 -15.95 26.51 -2.25
CA PRO A 189 -17.12 27.38 -2.34
C PRO A 189 -18.30 26.55 -2.84
N ALA A 190 -19.37 26.51 -2.04
CA ALA A 190 -20.64 25.93 -2.45
C ALA A 190 -21.09 26.67 -3.72
N GLY A 191 -20.93 26.00 -4.87
CA GLY A 191 -21.33 26.56 -6.15
C GLY A 191 -22.84 26.82 -6.14
N HIS A 192 -23.17 28.11 -6.30
CA HIS A 192 -24.46 28.62 -6.72
C HIS A 192 -24.87 28.07 -8.10
#